data_AF-A0A353VVA7-F1
#
_entry.id   AF-A0A353VVA7-F1
#
_cell.length_a   1.000
_cell.length_b   1.000
_cell.length_c   1.000
_cell.angle_alpha   90.00
_cell.angle_beta   90.00
_cell.angle_gamma   90.00
#
_symmetry.space_group_name_H-M   'P 1'
#
loop_
_entity.id
_entity.type
_entity.pdbx_description
1 polymer ?
#
loop_
_entity_poly.entity_id
_entity_poly.type
_entity_poly.pdbx_seq_one_letter_code
_entity_poly.pdbx_strand_id
1 'polypeptide(L)'
;HNYYWYEEPIKEKIHLIPWDLDNAFENLTSENPVTFIPDRWGEVSNDCKSFPYGEWGFWQRSASCDKIIKVWTTYKKEYGELQKKFSSSYIDEANNLIDKWSIQIQDATLEASKIHKDALPVR
;
A
#
# COMPACT_ATOMS: atom_id res chain seq x y z
N HIS A 1 2.70 -2.11 -10.41
CA HIS A 1 1.78 -3.26 -10.33
C HIS A 1 0.68 -2.90 -9.35
N ASN A 2 -0.43 -3.65 -9.32
CA ASN A 2 -1.51 -3.47 -8.34
C ASN A 2 -2.23 -2.11 -8.45
N TYR A 3 -2.47 -1.67 -9.68
CA TYR A 3 -3.28 -0.50 -9.97
C TYR A 3 -3.89 -0.56 -11.37
N TYR A 4 -4.94 0.23 -11.58
CA TYR A 4 -5.52 0.52 -12.88
C TYR A 4 -5.42 2.02 -13.18
N TRP A 5 -5.23 2.35 -14.45
CA TRP A 5 -5.46 3.70 -14.95
C TRP A 5 -6.88 3.81 -15.48
N TYR A 6 -7.61 4.83 -15.03
CA TYR A 6 -8.94 5.15 -15.53
C TYR A 6 -8.93 6.53 -16.16
N GLU A 7 -9.25 6.59 -17.45
CA GLU A 7 -9.38 7.85 -18.18
C GLU A 7 -10.82 8.36 -18.08
N GLU A 8 -10.97 9.64 -17.81
CA GLU A 8 -12.25 10.35 -17.79
C GLU A 8 -12.22 11.46 -18.87
N PRO A 9 -12.52 11.12 -20.14
CA PRO A 9 -12.24 12.00 -21.27
C PRO A 9 -12.98 13.34 -21.22
N ILE A 10 -14.23 13.33 -20.75
CA ILE A 10 -15.06 14.55 -20.65
C ILE A 10 -14.42 15.59 -19.71
N LYS A 11 -13.74 15.14 -18.66
CA LYS A 11 -13.05 16.03 -17.71
C LYS A 11 -11.57 16.20 -18.01
N GLU A 12 -11.07 15.54 -19.04
CA GLU A 12 -9.65 15.48 -19.41
C GLU A 12 -8.76 15.06 -18.23
N LYS A 13 -9.20 14.04 -17.48
CA LYS A 13 -8.50 13.52 -16.31
C LYS A 13 -8.11 12.06 -16.46
N ILE A 14 -7.01 11.69 -15.80
CA ILE A 14 -6.59 10.31 -15.61
C ILE A 14 -6.51 10.06 -14.11
N HIS A 15 -7.07 8.94 -13.67
CA HIS A 15 -7.12 8.52 -12.27
C HIS A 15 -6.30 7.25 -12.09
N LEU A 16 -5.53 7.18 -11.01
CA LEU A 16 -4.86 5.96 -10.57
C LEU A 16 -5.74 5.29 -9.51
N ILE A 17 -6.16 4.06 -9.76
CA ILE A 17 -7.00 3.28 -8.84
C ILE A 17 -6.16 2.14 -8.29
N PRO A 18 -5.86 2.11 -6.98
CA PRO A 18 -5.12 1.00 -6.39
C PRO A 18 -5.96 -0.28 -6.42
N TRP A 19 -5.28 -1.41 -6.57
CA TRP A 19 -5.84 -2.76 -6.58
C TRP A 19 -4.97 -3.65 -5.69
N ASP A 20 -5.48 -4.80 -5.23
CA ASP A 20 -4.67 -5.84 -4.58
C ASP A 20 -3.79 -5.30 -3.43
N LEU A 21 -4.48 -4.88 -2.35
CA LEU A 21 -3.92 -4.20 -1.18
C LEU A 21 -3.91 -5.10 0.08
N ASP A 22 -3.96 -6.42 -0.10
CA ASP A 22 -3.90 -7.41 0.98
C ASP A 22 -2.64 -7.25 1.85
N ASN A 23 -1.50 -6.92 1.24
CA ASN A 23 -0.21 -6.72 1.92
C ASN A 23 0.05 -5.27 2.37
N ALA A 24 -0.95 -4.38 2.30
CA ALA A 24 -0.75 -2.95 2.55
C ALA A 24 -0.33 -2.61 3.99
N PHE A 25 -0.68 -3.46 4.96
CA PHE A 25 -0.36 -3.26 6.38
C PHE A 25 0.87 -4.03 6.86
N GLU A 26 1.49 -4.86 6.02
CA GLU A 26 2.60 -5.72 6.47
C GLU A 26 3.87 -4.94 6.82
N ASN A 27 4.02 -3.74 6.25
CA ASN A 27 5.16 -2.84 6.50
C ASN A 27 5.05 -2.03 7.80
N LEU A 28 3.99 -2.21 8.59
CA LEU A 28 3.78 -1.43 9.83
C LEU A 28 4.68 -1.90 10.98
N THR A 29 4.99 -3.20 11.05
CA THR A 29 5.75 -3.80 12.15
C THR A 29 7.07 -4.43 11.71
N SER A 30 7.21 -4.75 10.43
CA SER A 30 8.40 -5.34 9.81
C SER A 30 8.48 -4.97 8.35
N GLU A 31 9.67 -4.96 7.74
CA GLU A 31 9.79 -4.73 6.29
C GLU A 31 9.34 -5.98 5.53
N ASN A 32 8.25 -5.90 4.78
CA ASN A 32 7.86 -6.97 3.87
C ASN A 32 8.86 -7.01 2.69
N PRO A 33 9.45 -8.17 2.38
CA PRO A 33 10.52 -8.25 1.37
C PRO A 33 10.06 -7.87 -0.05
N VAL A 34 8.76 -7.94 -0.34
CA VAL A 34 8.17 -7.68 -1.66
C VAL A 34 7.61 -6.26 -1.78
N THR A 35 6.85 -5.80 -0.77
CA THR A 35 6.06 -4.56 -0.86
C THR A 35 6.75 -3.35 -0.22
N PHE A 36 7.84 -3.55 0.53
CA PHE A 36 8.59 -2.44 1.10
C PHE A 36 9.27 -1.59 0.02
N ILE A 37 9.07 -0.28 0.11
CA ILE A 37 9.65 0.72 -0.81
C ILE A 37 10.82 1.41 -0.09
N PRO A 38 12.07 1.25 -0.54
CA PRO A 38 13.26 1.69 0.18
C PRO A 38 13.47 3.20 0.15
N ASP A 39 13.22 3.85 -0.99
CA ASP A 39 13.35 5.30 -1.12
C ASP A 39 12.06 5.98 -0.68
N ARG A 40 12.18 7.03 0.14
CA ARG A 40 11.00 7.83 0.53
C ARG A 40 10.50 8.65 -0.65
N TRP A 41 9.35 9.30 -0.43
CA TRP A 41 8.72 10.16 -1.43
C TRP A 41 9.68 11.25 -1.95
N GLY A 42 10.02 11.19 -3.24
CA GLY A 42 10.92 12.15 -3.89
C GLY A 42 12.41 11.82 -3.79
N GLU A 43 12.79 10.79 -3.02
CA GLU A 43 14.18 10.36 -2.92
C GLU A 43 14.59 9.52 -4.13
N VAL A 44 15.89 9.54 -4.41
CA VAL A 44 16.53 8.79 -5.50
C VAL A 44 17.80 8.17 -4.97
N SER A 45 17.91 6.85 -5.11
CA SER A 45 19.11 6.08 -4.84
C SER A 45 19.72 5.55 -6.13
N ASN A 46 21.02 5.23 -6.07
CA ASN A 46 21.76 4.55 -7.14
C ASN A 46 21.62 5.20 -8.53
N ASP A 47 21.52 6.54 -8.59
CA ASP A 47 21.37 7.31 -9.83
C ASP A 47 20.27 6.79 -10.78
N CYS A 48 19.12 6.40 -10.22
CA CYS A 48 18.00 5.81 -10.96
C CYS A 48 18.28 4.44 -11.63
N LYS A 49 19.43 3.81 -11.35
CA LYS A 49 19.71 2.43 -11.76
C LYS A 49 19.07 1.47 -10.77
N SER A 50 18.62 0.33 -11.26
CA SER A 50 18.07 -0.71 -10.39
C SER A 50 19.11 -1.21 -9.38
N PHE A 51 18.68 -1.51 -8.16
CA PHE A 51 19.52 -2.06 -7.09
C PHE A 51 18.77 -3.15 -6.31
N PRO A 52 19.45 -4.19 -5.81
CA PRO A 52 18.83 -5.17 -4.94
C PRO A 52 18.52 -4.55 -3.57
N TYR A 53 17.36 -4.88 -3.00
CA TYR A 53 16.95 -4.45 -1.66
C TYR A 53 16.23 -5.57 -0.90
N GLY A 54 16.30 -5.51 0.43
CA GLY A 54 15.67 -6.48 1.34
C GLY A 54 16.38 -7.83 1.38
N GLU A 55 15.95 -8.71 2.28
CA GLU A 55 16.56 -10.03 2.48
C GLU A 55 16.55 -10.91 1.23
N TRP A 56 15.55 -10.74 0.37
CA TRP A 56 15.41 -11.52 -0.87
C TRP A 56 16.13 -10.88 -2.05
N GLY A 57 16.69 -9.68 -1.88
CA GLY A 57 17.49 -9.00 -2.89
C GLY A 57 16.71 -8.62 -4.14
N PHE A 58 15.42 -8.29 -4.02
CA PHE A 58 14.63 -7.89 -5.18
C PHE A 58 15.18 -6.61 -5.81
N TRP A 59 15.26 -6.62 -7.14
CA TRP A 59 15.71 -5.45 -7.90
C TRP A 59 14.63 -4.39 -7.90
N GLN A 60 14.90 -3.28 -7.21
CA GLN A 60 14.04 -2.13 -7.15
C GLN A 60 14.69 -0.93 -7.85
N ARG A 61 13.88 0.06 -8.21
CA ARG A 61 14.31 1.35 -8.74
C ARG A 61 13.49 2.43 -8.04
N SER A 62 14.12 3.54 -7.66
CA SER A 62 13.45 4.62 -6.95
C SER A 62 12.21 5.10 -7.69
N ALA A 63 11.09 5.24 -6.99
CA ALA A 63 9.81 5.63 -7.60
C ALA A 63 9.92 6.99 -8.32
N SER A 64 10.67 7.93 -7.75
CA SER A 64 10.96 9.26 -8.31
C SER A 64 11.72 9.24 -9.65
N CYS A 65 12.19 8.08 -10.10
CA CYS A 65 12.80 7.90 -11.41
C CYS A 65 11.77 7.59 -12.51
N ASP A 66 10.52 7.28 -12.16
CA ASP A 66 9.40 7.28 -13.08
C ASP A 66 8.97 8.74 -13.41
N LYS A 67 8.56 9.00 -14.65
CA LYS A 67 8.25 10.37 -15.09
C LYS A 67 7.01 10.95 -14.39
N ILE A 68 5.98 10.14 -14.19
CA ILE A 68 4.72 10.57 -13.55
C ILE A 68 4.98 10.82 -12.07
N ILE A 69 5.60 9.85 -11.39
CA ILE A 69 5.91 9.98 -9.97
C ILE A 69 6.86 11.14 -9.73
N LYS A 70 7.89 11.33 -10.57
CA LYS A 70 8.80 12.49 -10.47
C LYS A 70 8.04 13.80 -10.47
N VAL A 71 7.08 13.97 -11.38
CA VAL A 71 6.25 15.17 -11.44
C VAL A 71 5.42 15.30 -10.16
N TRP A 72 4.78 14.22 -9.69
CA TRP A 72 4.03 14.23 -8.43
C TRP A 72 4.87 14.61 -7.21
N THR A 73 6.14 14.22 -7.17
CA THR A 73 7.04 14.56 -6.06
C THR A 73 7.35 16.05 -5.96
N THR A 74 7.08 16.82 -7.03
CA THR A 74 7.23 18.29 -7.02
C THR A 74 6.12 19.01 -6.27
N TYR A 75 4.95 18.39 -6.09
CA TYR A 75 3.79 18.96 -5.39
C TYR A 75 3.90 18.77 -3.87
N LYS A 76 4.96 19.34 -3.28
CA LYS A 76 5.32 19.11 -1.87
C LYS A 76 4.22 19.58 -0.90
N LYS A 77 3.57 20.70 -1.21
CA LYS A 77 2.53 21.28 -0.37
C LYS A 77 1.29 20.39 -0.37
N GLU A 78 0.80 20.05 -1.56
CA GLU A 78 -0.36 19.19 -1.76
C GLU A 78 -0.14 17.80 -1.15
N TYR A 79 1.05 17.23 -1.34
CA TYR A 79 1.42 15.97 -0.69
C TYR A 79 1.34 16.07 0.84
N GLY A 80 1.92 17.13 1.44
CA GLY A 80 1.86 17.32 2.88
C GLY A 80 0.44 17.50 3.43
N GLU A 81 -0.41 18.22 2.70
CA GLU A 81 -1.83 18.41 3.04
C GLU A 81 -2.61 17.08 2.97
N LEU A 82 -2.41 16.30 1.90
CA LEU A 82 -3.03 14.99 1.73
C LEU A 82 -2.53 13.97 2.76
N GLN A 83 -1.24 13.96 3.05
CA GLN A 83 -0.64 13.08 4.06
C GLN A 83 -1.22 13.39 5.44
N LYS A 84 -1.31 14.68 5.81
CA LYS A 84 -1.91 15.08 7.08
C LYS A 84 -3.37 14.64 7.18
N LYS A 85 -4.16 14.87 6.12
CA LYS A 85 -5.56 14.44 6.05
C LYS A 85 -5.70 12.92 6.15
N PHE A 86 -4.82 12.17 5.50
CA PHE A 86 -4.81 10.72 5.56
C PHE A 86 -4.58 10.22 6.98
N SER A 87 -3.53 10.72 7.63
CA SER A 87 -3.18 10.32 8.99
C SER A 87 -4.22 10.72 10.02
N SER A 88 -4.84 11.91 9.92
CA SER A 88 -5.75 12.43 10.96
C SER A 88 -7.24 12.11 10.76
N SER A 89 -7.59 11.37 9.71
CA SER A 89 -8.99 11.07 9.39
C SER A 89 -9.17 9.60 9.08
N TYR A 90 -8.44 9.08 8.08
CA TYR A 90 -8.71 7.74 7.56
C TYR A 90 -8.02 6.65 8.37
N ILE A 91 -6.84 6.93 8.94
CA ILE A 91 -6.15 5.96 9.81
C ILE A 91 -6.89 5.78 11.14
N ASP A 92 -7.42 6.85 11.74
CA ASP A 92 -8.18 6.73 12.99
C ASP A 92 -9.46 5.89 12.80
N GLU A 93 -10.11 5.98 11.65
CA GLU A 93 -11.27 5.16 11.30
C GLU A 93 -10.91 3.70 11.00
N ALA A 94 -9.69 3.43 10.54
CA ALA A 94 -9.26 2.11 10.11
C ALA A 94 -9.40 1.05 11.22
N ASN A 95 -9.05 1.38 12.45
CA ASN A 95 -9.18 0.45 13.58
C ASN A 95 -10.65 0.03 13.81
N ASN A 96 -11.59 0.98 13.75
CA ASN A 96 -13.01 0.68 13.90
C ASN A 96 -13.53 -0.22 12.76
N LEU A 97 -13.05 0.00 11.54
CA LEU A 97 -13.40 -0.84 10.39
C LEU A 97 -12.81 -2.25 10.52
N ILE A 98 -11.56 -2.37 10.96
CA ILE A 98 -10.90 -3.66 11.21
C ILE A 98 -11.66 -4.45 12.26
N ASP A 99 -12.03 -3.84 13.38
CA ASP A 99 -12.81 -4.50 14.43
C ASP A 99 -14.17 -4.97 13.89
N LYS A 100 -14.87 -4.09 13.17
CA LYS A 100 -16.16 -4.39 12.57
C LYS A 100 -16.08 -5.55 11.58
N TRP A 101 -15.11 -5.53 10.67
CA TRP A 101 -14.93 -6.58 9.68
C TRP A 101 -14.46 -7.89 10.31
N SER A 102 -13.63 -7.83 11.35
CA SER A 102 -13.20 -9.02 12.11
C SER A 102 -14.37 -9.70 12.79
N ILE A 103 -15.25 -8.94 13.45
CA ILE A 103 -16.48 -9.47 14.04
C ILE A 103 -17.38 -10.10 12.97
N GLN A 104 -17.52 -9.45 11.82
CA GLN A 104 -18.39 -9.93 10.73
C GLN A 104 -18.01 -11.32 10.23
N ILE A 105 -16.73 -11.69 10.25
CA ILE A 105 -16.23 -12.99 9.75
C ILE A 105 -15.90 -13.99 10.86
N GLN A 106 -16.07 -13.62 12.13
CA GLN A 106 -15.60 -14.41 13.27
C GLN A 106 -16.23 -15.81 13.32
N ASP A 107 -17.55 -15.91 13.21
CA ASP A 107 -18.27 -17.19 13.29
C ASP A 107 -17.88 -18.14 12.14
N ALA A 108 -17.79 -17.61 10.91
CA ALA A 108 -17.34 -18.38 9.76
C ALA A 108 -15.89 -18.87 9.92
N THR A 109 -15.03 -18.04 10.53
CA THR A 109 -13.63 -18.41 10.82
C THR A 109 -13.56 -19.51 11.89
N LEU A 110 -14.39 -19.42 12.95
CA LEU A 110 -14.52 -20.44 14.00
C LEU A 110 -15.08 -21.76 13.47
N GLU A 111 -16.03 -21.71 12.54
CA GLU A 111 -16.55 -22.90 11.87
C GLU A 111 -15.45 -23.54 11.02
N ALA A 112 -14.77 -22.75 10.18
CA ALA A 112 -13.69 -23.23 9.34
C ALA A 112 -12.57 -23.87 10.17
N SER A 113 -12.19 -23.28 11.31
CA SER A 113 -11.14 -23.82 12.20
C SER A 113 -11.49 -25.17 12.82
N LYS A 114 -12.78 -25.54 12.88
CA LYS A 114 -13.23 -26.85 13.39
C LYS A 114 -13.28 -27.90 12.29
N ILE A 115 -13.58 -27.50 11.06
CA ILE A 115 -13.84 -28.41 9.93
C ILE A 115 -12.55 -28.68 9.13
N HIS A 116 -11.68 -27.68 8.99
CA HIS A 116 -10.50 -27.73 8.14
C HIS A 116 -9.22 -27.76 8.97
N LYS A 117 -8.29 -28.65 8.61
CA LYS A 117 -7.02 -28.83 9.34
C LYS A 117 -6.00 -27.72 9.07
N ASP A 118 -6.16 -27.02 7.95
CA ASP A 118 -5.32 -25.92 7.45
C ASP A 118 -5.94 -24.54 7.70
N ALA A 119 -7.09 -24.48 8.36
CA ALA A 119 -7.70 -23.21 8.73
C ALA A 119 -6.86 -22.46 9.77
N LEU A 120 -6.89 -21.13 9.67
CA LEU A 120 -6.22 -20.25 10.62
C LEU A 120 -6.79 -20.45 12.04
N PRO A 121 -5.95 -20.43 13.08
CA PRO A 121 -6.42 -20.45 14.45
C PRO A 121 -7.16 -19.14 14.75
N VAL A 122 -8.30 -19.24 15.44
CA VAL A 122 -9.01 -18.06 15.92
C VAL A 122 -8.26 -17.48 17.11
N ARG A 123 -7.93 -16.19 17.04
CA ARG A 123 -7.27 -15.43 18.11
C ARG A 123 -8.28 -14.87 19.10
#